data_AF-A0A3G8C7S6-F1
#
_entry.id   AF-A0A3G8C7S6-F1
#
_cell.length_a   1.000
_cell.length_b   1.000
_cell.length_c   1.000
_cell.angle_alpha   90.00
_cell.angle_beta   90.00
_cell.angle_gamma   90.00
#
_symmetry.space_group_name_H-M   'P 1'
#
loop_
_entity.id
_entity.type
_entity.pdbx_description
1 polymer ?
#
loop_
_entity_poly.entity_id
_entity_poly.type
_entity_poly.pdbx_seq_one_letter_code
_entity_poly.pdbx_strand_id
1 'polypeptide(L)'
;MAAVGGNGLPLASRLYKSRLLGLALGFVCVAFGMYPLNPSPWVWAWMLINAFIWPHLAFQASLRAAHTLRSERRNLLFDSFCGGFWVGAMHFNPLPSVTTLSMMSMNNVAIGGPRFLLAGWVAQALGIATALLIVAPAFIGVTTQAQLYACLPILTLYPLALGWICYRQAVTLARHKRELLALSRTDSLSGLLNHGAWKDQLEIEFQRCRRGPSGAAIALIDIDHFKIINDTYGHVTGDIVLRQLSRVLRQNLRATDLAGRYGGDEFCVILPDMPLNRATEVMDALRDRFNALAYAQDPTLRASLSIGLAPYLPSHADATSWLNDADQALYEAKSSGRNRVSSLQGAWLRSV
;
A
#
# COMPACT_ATOMS: atom_id res chain seq x y z
N MET A 1 -5.51 -22.32 1.61
CA MET A 1 -4.24 -21.64 1.94
C MET A 1 -3.22 -21.96 0.85
N ALA A 2 -3.27 -21.25 -0.27
CA ALA A 2 -2.34 -21.41 -1.38
C ALA A 2 -1.29 -20.31 -1.31
N ALA A 3 -0.01 -20.70 -1.37
CA ALA A 3 1.14 -19.83 -1.25
C ALA A 3 1.13 -18.73 -2.30
N VAL A 4 1.26 -17.48 -1.85
CA VAL A 4 1.57 -16.30 -2.68
C VAL A 4 3.04 -16.42 -3.13
N GLY A 5 3.29 -17.34 -4.05
CA GLY A 5 4.58 -17.57 -4.70
C GLY A 5 4.55 -17.01 -6.11
N GLY A 6 4.89 -15.73 -6.27
CA GLY A 6 4.92 -15.14 -7.61
C GLY A 6 5.28 -13.67 -7.59
N ASN A 7 6.55 -13.33 -7.30
CA ASN A 7 7.11 -11.99 -7.55
C ASN A 7 8.67 -11.96 -7.53
N GLY A 8 9.34 -13.10 -7.75
CA GLY A 8 10.82 -13.17 -7.75
C GLY A 8 11.46 -12.66 -9.05
N LEU A 9 10.84 -12.92 -10.19
CA LEU A 9 11.36 -12.58 -11.52
C LEU A 9 11.57 -11.06 -11.73
N PRO A 10 10.64 -10.16 -11.31
CA PRO A 10 10.83 -8.73 -11.47
C PRO A 10 11.96 -8.19 -10.57
N LEU A 11 12.14 -8.74 -9.37
CA LEU A 11 13.18 -8.28 -8.44
C LEU A 11 14.58 -8.68 -8.92
N ALA A 12 14.80 -9.97 -9.23
CA ALA A 12 16.09 -10.49 -9.68
C ALA A 12 16.55 -9.80 -10.98
N SER A 13 15.66 -9.61 -11.96
CA SER A 13 15.99 -8.96 -13.23
C SER A 13 16.39 -7.49 -13.04
N ARG A 14 15.72 -6.76 -12.14
CA ARG A 14 16.06 -5.37 -11.82
C ARG A 14 17.41 -5.25 -11.13
N LEU A 15 17.67 -6.10 -10.14
CA LEU A 15 18.94 -6.11 -9.40
C LEU A 15 20.11 -6.53 -10.27
N TYR A 16 19.89 -7.47 -11.20
CA TYR A 16 20.88 -7.86 -12.18
C TYR A 16 21.37 -6.68 -13.02
N LYS A 17 20.46 -5.84 -13.55
CA LYS A 17 20.85 -4.65 -14.34
C LYS A 17 21.66 -3.65 -13.52
N SER A 18 21.23 -3.39 -12.28
CA SER A 18 21.96 -2.49 -11.37
C SER A 18 23.34 -3.04 -11.01
N ARG A 19 23.43 -4.34 -10.70
CA ARG A 19 24.68 -5.03 -10.36
C ARG A 19 25.66 -5.02 -11.53
N LEU A 20 25.19 -5.33 -12.74
CA LEU A 20 26.01 -5.31 -13.95
C LEU A 20 26.61 -3.91 -14.20
N LEU A 21 25.78 -2.87 -14.11
CA LEU A 21 26.24 -1.49 -14.26
C LEU A 21 27.26 -1.11 -13.17
N GLY A 22 26.95 -1.41 -11.90
CA GLY A 22 27.81 -1.07 -10.76
C GLY A 22 29.15 -1.79 -10.79
N LEU A 23 29.18 -3.09 -11.10
CA LEU A 23 30.41 -3.86 -11.19
C LEU A 23 31.22 -3.51 -12.44
N ALA A 24 30.60 -3.19 -13.58
CA ALA A 24 31.31 -2.74 -14.77
C ALA A 24 31.98 -1.36 -14.57
N LEU A 25 31.26 -0.41 -13.97
CA LEU A 25 31.84 0.89 -13.62
C LEU A 25 32.88 0.76 -12.50
N GLY A 26 32.63 -0.12 -11.52
CA GLY A 26 33.55 -0.45 -10.44
C GLY A 26 34.84 -1.11 -10.94
N PHE A 27 34.75 -1.95 -11.98
CA PHE A 27 35.92 -2.56 -12.62
C PHE A 27 36.91 -1.51 -13.11
N VAL A 28 36.45 -0.45 -13.79
CA VAL A 28 37.32 0.63 -14.28
C VAL A 28 38.02 1.32 -13.11
N CYS A 29 37.27 1.63 -12.04
CA CYS A 29 37.79 2.23 -10.83
C CYS A 29 38.87 1.36 -10.16
N VAL A 30 38.59 0.07 -9.96
CA VAL A 30 39.50 -0.87 -9.30
C VAL A 30 40.72 -1.19 -10.18
N ALA A 31 40.53 -1.37 -11.49
CA ALA A 31 41.61 -1.63 -12.44
C ALA A 31 42.68 -0.53 -12.41
N PHE A 32 42.26 0.74 -12.42
CA PHE A 32 43.20 1.88 -12.35
C PHE A 32 43.78 2.07 -10.95
N GLY A 33 43.08 1.68 -9.89
CA GLY A 33 43.63 1.62 -8.53
C GLY A 33 44.74 0.58 -8.40
N MET A 34 44.56 -0.57 -9.03
CA MET A 34 45.49 -1.70 -8.99
C MET A 34 46.65 -1.57 -9.98
N TYR A 35 46.47 -0.93 -11.13
CA TYR A 35 47.46 -0.89 -12.22
C TYR A 35 48.88 -0.45 -11.78
N PRO A 36 49.06 0.60 -10.96
CA PRO A 36 50.39 1.01 -10.50
C PRO A 36 51.09 0.01 -9.59
N LEU A 37 50.34 -0.94 -8.99
CA LEU A 37 50.87 -1.95 -8.08
C LEU A 37 51.49 -3.15 -8.83
N ASN A 38 51.41 -3.18 -10.16
CA ASN A 38 51.87 -4.30 -11.00
C ASN A 38 51.39 -5.67 -10.48
N PRO A 39 50.06 -5.86 -10.29
CA PRO A 39 49.56 -7.07 -9.66
C PRO A 39 49.76 -8.29 -10.55
N SER A 40 49.92 -9.45 -9.92
CA SER A 40 50.08 -10.72 -10.64
C SER A 40 48.90 -11.00 -11.59
N PRO A 41 49.10 -11.75 -12.70
CA PRO A 41 48.06 -12.01 -13.69
C PRO A 41 46.78 -12.64 -13.13
N TRP A 42 46.88 -13.45 -12.06
CA TRP A 42 45.73 -14.06 -11.43
C TRP A 42 44.77 -13.03 -10.80
N VAL A 43 45.29 -11.89 -10.33
CA VAL A 43 44.48 -10.81 -9.75
C VAL A 43 43.61 -10.16 -10.82
N TRP A 44 44.16 -9.94 -12.01
CA TRP A 44 43.42 -9.45 -13.17
C TRP A 44 42.32 -10.43 -13.60
N ALA A 45 42.64 -11.73 -13.65
CA ALA A 45 41.66 -12.76 -13.97
C ALA A 45 40.51 -12.79 -12.96
N TRP A 46 40.83 -12.73 -11.66
CA TRP A 46 39.82 -12.67 -10.59
C TRP A 46 38.94 -11.41 -10.69
N MET A 47 39.53 -10.26 -10.99
CA MET A 47 38.80 -9.00 -11.18
C MET A 47 37.82 -9.08 -12.37
N LEU A 48 38.23 -9.68 -13.50
CA LEU A 48 37.36 -9.89 -14.65
C LEU A 48 36.20 -10.85 -14.32
N ILE A 49 36.49 -11.94 -13.60
CA ILE A 49 35.47 -12.88 -13.13
C ILE A 49 34.45 -12.16 -12.22
N ASN A 50 34.94 -11.39 -11.24
CA ASN A 50 34.10 -10.66 -10.30
C ASN A 50 33.25 -9.58 -10.99
N ALA A 51 33.80 -8.87 -11.97
CA ALA A 51 33.08 -7.80 -12.64
C ALA A 51 32.05 -8.30 -13.66
N PHE A 52 32.41 -9.30 -14.46
CA PHE A 52 31.63 -9.67 -15.64
C PHE A 52 30.97 -11.04 -15.56
N ILE A 53 31.49 -12.00 -14.79
CA ILE A 53 30.90 -13.34 -14.69
C ILE A 53 29.96 -13.43 -13.48
N TRP A 54 30.39 -12.90 -12.34
CA TRP A 54 29.63 -12.96 -11.10
C TRP A 54 28.21 -12.39 -11.18
N PRO A 55 27.92 -11.23 -11.84
CA PRO A 55 26.54 -10.75 -11.99
C PRO A 55 25.59 -11.79 -12.59
N HIS A 56 26.06 -12.57 -13.57
CA HIS A 56 25.26 -13.62 -14.21
C HIS A 56 25.06 -14.81 -13.27
N LEU A 57 26.10 -15.23 -12.55
CA LEU A 57 26.01 -16.32 -11.57
C LEU A 57 25.06 -15.96 -10.43
N ALA A 58 25.18 -14.74 -9.90
CA ALA A 58 24.30 -14.22 -8.87
C ALA A 58 22.84 -14.18 -9.34
N PHE A 59 22.60 -13.74 -10.58
CA PHE A 59 21.27 -13.74 -11.19
C PHE A 59 20.70 -15.16 -11.33
N GLN A 60 21.48 -16.10 -11.86
CA GLN A 60 21.07 -17.50 -11.99
C GLN A 60 20.78 -18.15 -10.62
N ALA A 61 21.61 -17.86 -9.61
CA ALA A 61 21.39 -18.34 -8.25
C ALA A 61 20.06 -17.83 -7.67
N SER A 62 19.72 -16.56 -7.91
CA SER A 62 18.45 -15.98 -7.48
C SER A 62 17.23 -16.53 -8.22
N LEU A 63 17.38 -16.89 -9.50
CA LEU A 63 16.31 -17.54 -10.27
C LEU A 63 16.03 -18.97 -9.77
N ARG A 64 17.06 -19.70 -9.34
CA ARG A 64 16.93 -21.08 -8.84
C ARG A 64 16.55 -21.16 -7.35
N ALA A 65 16.59 -20.04 -6.62
CA ALA A 65 16.33 -20.03 -5.19
C ALA A 65 14.84 -20.06 -4.85
N ALA A 66 14.45 -20.91 -3.87
CA ALA A 66 13.09 -20.95 -3.33
C ALA A 66 12.64 -19.60 -2.73
N HIS A 67 13.59 -18.78 -2.25
CA HIS A 67 13.34 -17.44 -1.72
C HIS A 67 14.26 -16.41 -2.39
N THR A 68 13.80 -15.81 -3.49
CA THR A 68 14.58 -14.86 -4.31
C THR A 68 15.16 -13.70 -3.49
N LEU A 69 14.38 -13.10 -2.57
CA LEU A 69 14.86 -11.97 -1.76
C LEU A 69 16.01 -12.35 -0.82
N ARG A 70 15.97 -13.55 -0.22
CA ARG A 70 17.06 -14.04 0.64
C ARG A 70 18.31 -14.33 -0.18
N SER A 71 18.16 -14.93 -1.37
CA SER A 71 19.28 -15.15 -2.30
C SER A 71 19.94 -13.83 -2.72
N GLU A 72 19.15 -12.83 -3.09
CA GLU A 72 19.68 -11.52 -3.49
C GLU A 72 20.41 -10.81 -2.34
N ARG A 73 19.88 -10.87 -1.11
CA ARG A 73 20.60 -10.35 0.06
C ARG A 73 21.95 -11.04 0.25
N ARG A 74 22.03 -12.36 0.10
CA ARG A 74 23.30 -13.07 0.18
C ARG A 74 24.28 -12.61 -0.91
N ASN A 75 23.79 -12.46 -2.14
CA ASN A 75 24.62 -12.01 -3.26
C ASN A 75 25.15 -10.57 -3.04
N LEU A 76 24.34 -9.66 -2.47
CA LEU A 76 24.77 -8.30 -2.13
C LEU A 76 25.80 -8.24 -1.00
N LEU A 77 25.69 -9.15 -0.02
CA LEU A 77 26.73 -9.29 1.01
C LEU A 77 28.04 -9.78 0.41
N PHE A 78 27.97 -10.69 -0.56
CA PHE A 78 29.15 -11.10 -1.32
C PHE A 78 29.72 -9.94 -2.16
N ASP A 79 28.88 -9.16 -2.84
CA ASP A 79 29.30 -7.94 -3.55
C ASP A 79 30.02 -6.97 -2.59
N SER A 80 29.47 -6.79 -1.40
CA SER A 80 30.04 -5.93 -0.33
C SER A 80 31.38 -6.46 0.16
N PHE A 81 31.51 -7.77 0.35
CA PHE A 81 32.77 -8.43 0.69
C PHE A 81 33.82 -8.21 -0.40
N CYS A 82 33.48 -8.43 -1.68
CA CYS A 82 34.39 -8.18 -2.79
C CYS A 82 34.79 -6.70 -2.88
N GLY A 83 33.87 -5.78 -2.66
CA GLY A 83 34.18 -4.34 -2.59
C GLY A 83 35.19 -4.01 -1.50
N GLY A 84 35.03 -4.57 -0.30
CA GLY A 84 36.02 -4.44 0.77
C GLY A 84 37.36 -5.09 0.45
N PHE A 85 37.35 -6.27 -0.18
CA PHE A 85 38.57 -6.93 -0.64
C PHE A 85 39.38 -6.04 -1.60
N TRP A 86 38.72 -5.42 -2.58
CA TRP A 86 39.40 -4.53 -3.53
C TRP A 86 39.97 -3.27 -2.87
N VAL A 87 39.30 -2.72 -1.86
CA VAL A 87 39.81 -1.59 -1.07
C VAL A 87 41.14 -1.93 -0.40
N GLY A 88 41.24 -3.11 0.23
CA GLY A 88 42.49 -3.57 0.82
C GLY A 88 43.56 -3.87 -0.23
N ALA A 89 43.18 -4.53 -1.34
CA ALA A 89 44.11 -4.88 -2.42
C ALA A 89 44.71 -3.64 -3.12
N MET A 90 43.95 -2.54 -3.22
CA MET A 90 44.42 -1.26 -3.76
C MET A 90 45.23 -0.43 -2.74
N HIS A 91 45.61 -1.01 -1.60
CA HIS A 91 46.35 -0.33 -0.53
C HIS A 91 45.65 0.95 -0.06
N PHE A 92 44.32 0.91 0.06
CA PHE A 92 43.48 2.00 0.55
C PHE A 92 43.64 3.33 -0.21
N ASN A 93 43.86 3.29 -1.53
CA ASN A 93 43.86 4.52 -2.34
C ASN A 93 42.57 5.33 -2.07
N PRO A 94 42.64 6.60 -1.63
CA PRO A 94 41.51 7.31 -1.05
C PRO A 94 40.26 7.34 -1.92
N LEU A 95 40.41 7.80 -3.17
CA LEU A 95 39.26 8.01 -4.04
C LEU A 95 38.61 6.69 -4.50
N PRO A 96 39.33 5.71 -5.09
CA PRO A 96 38.74 4.41 -5.43
C PRO A 96 38.11 3.72 -4.21
N SER A 97 38.77 3.77 -3.05
CA SER A 97 38.28 3.10 -1.84
C SER A 97 36.96 3.68 -1.37
N VAL A 98 36.87 5.01 -1.23
CA VAL A 98 35.63 5.69 -0.80
C VAL A 98 34.53 5.45 -1.83
N THR A 99 34.83 5.51 -3.12
CA THR A 99 33.85 5.24 -4.18
C THR A 99 33.31 3.81 -4.11
N THR A 100 34.17 2.80 -3.96
CA THR A 100 33.76 1.39 -3.85
C THR A 100 32.93 1.16 -2.60
N LEU A 101 33.38 1.59 -1.42
CA LEU A 101 32.65 1.40 -0.15
C LEU A 101 31.29 2.12 -0.17
N SER A 102 31.25 3.34 -0.72
CA SER A 102 30.02 4.12 -0.86
C SER A 102 29.03 3.44 -1.81
N MET A 103 29.51 2.92 -2.94
CA MET A 103 28.68 2.16 -3.88
C MET A 103 28.06 0.92 -3.22
N MET A 104 28.86 0.12 -2.50
CA MET A 104 28.36 -1.06 -1.80
C MET A 104 27.35 -0.69 -0.72
N SER A 105 27.62 0.38 0.03
CA SER A 105 26.70 0.89 1.06
C SER A 105 25.37 1.37 0.46
N MET A 106 25.41 2.09 -0.67
CA MET A 106 24.20 2.50 -1.40
C MET A 106 23.35 1.30 -1.83
N ASN A 107 23.98 0.24 -2.35
CA ASN A 107 23.27 -0.98 -2.73
C ASN A 107 22.58 -1.66 -1.55
N ASN A 108 23.26 -1.71 -0.40
CA ASN A 108 22.72 -2.31 0.81
C ASN A 108 21.52 -1.53 1.34
N VAL A 109 21.60 -0.19 1.38
CA VAL A 109 20.48 0.66 1.81
C VAL A 109 19.30 0.55 0.86
N ALA A 110 19.53 0.62 -0.45
CA ALA A 110 18.48 0.61 -1.46
C ALA A 110 17.62 -0.67 -1.41
N ILE A 111 18.16 -1.79 -0.92
CA ILE A 111 17.51 -3.11 -0.98
C ILE A 111 17.09 -3.62 0.40
N GLY A 112 17.89 -3.39 1.43
CA GLY A 112 17.68 -3.95 2.76
C GLY A 112 17.51 -2.90 3.87
N GLY A 113 17.59 -1.61 3.55
CA GLY A 113 17.46 -0.51 4.51
C GLY A 113 18.62 -0.44 5.51
N PRO A 114 18.45 0.31 6.62
CA PRO A 114 19.55 0.63 7.54
C PRO A 114 20.07 -0.60 8.30
N ARG A 115 19.22 -1.58 8.60
CA ARG A 115 19.68 -2.83 9.27
C ARG A 115 20.59 -3.66 8.38
N PHE A 116 20.31 -3.69 7.08
CA PHE A 116 21.12 -4.45 6.12
C PHE A 116 22.42 -3.72 5.77
N LEU A 117 22.45 -2.38 5.84
CA LEU A 117 23.68 -1.60 5.75
C LEU A 117 24.74 -2.05 6.76
N LEU A 118 24.36 -2.29 8.01
CA LEU A 118 25.27 -2.78 9.05
C LEU A 118 25.90 -4.13 8.67
N ALA A 119 25.10 -5.08 8.20
CA ALA A 119 25.60 -6.37 7.71
C ALA A 119 26.55 -6.19 6.51
N GLY A 120 26.25 -5.22 5.64
CA GLY A 120 27.10 -4.83 4.53
C GLY A 120 28.46 -4.26 4.96
N TRP A 121 28.51 -3.43 6.00
CA TRP A 121 29.76 -2.92 6.56
C TRP A 121 30.60 -4.03 7.19
N VAL A 122 29.96 -4.97 7.90
CA VAL A 122 30.65 -6.16 8.41
C VAL A 122 31.25 -6.97 7.25
N ALA A 123 30.49 -7.19 6.17
CA ALA A 123 31.00 -7.89 4.99
C ALA A 123 32.18 -7.15 4.33
N GLN A 124 32.10 -5.82 4.21
CA GLN A 124 33.20 -4.99 3.69
C GLN A 124 34.45 -5.10 4.59
N ALA A 125 34.30 -5.03 5.91
CA ALA A 125 35.40 -5.17 6.85
C ALA A 125 36.07 -6.55 6.76
N LEU A 126 35.28 -7.62 6.63
CA LEU A 126 35.79 -8.98 6.41
C LEU A 126 36.55 -9.09 5.07
N GLY A 127 36.05 -8.43 4.03
CA GLY A 127 36.73 -8.34 2.73
C GLY A 127 38.09 -7.67 2.84
N ILE A 128 38.15 -6.50 3.49
CA ILE A 128 39.39 -5.76 3.76
C ILE A 128 40.37 -6.65 4.54
N ALA A 129 39.92 -7.28 5.63
CA ALA A 129 40.76 -8.16 6.44
C ALA A 129 41.35 -9.31 5.62
N THR A 130 40.54 -9.92 4.74
CA THR A 130 40.99 -10.99 3.84
C THR A 130 42.05 -10.49 2.86
N ALA A 131 41.88 -9.30 2.30
CA ALA A 131 42.86 -8.70 1.40
C ALA A 131 44.20 -8.44 2.10
N LEU A 132 44.19 -7.94 3.34
CA LEU A 132 45.41 -7.68 4.12
C LEU A 132 46.18 -8.94 4.53
N LEU A 133 45.52 -10.11 4.53
CA LEU A 133 46.18 -11.39 4.75
C LEU A 133 46.87 -11.93 3.49
N ILE A 134 46.37 -11.55 2.30
CA ILE A 134 46.85 -12.04 1.01
C ILE A 134 47.88 -11.08 0.40
N VAL A 135 47.65 -9.79 0.55
CA VAL A 135 48.47 -8.70 0.02
C VAL A 135 49.18 -8.04 1.20
N ALA A 136 50.48 -7.78 1.05
CA ALA A 136 51.27 -7.11 2.08
C ALA A 136 50.62 -5.76 2.45
N PRO A 137 50.33 -5.50 3.74
CA PRO A 137 49.66 -4.28 4.15
C PRO A 137 50.45 -3.04 3.73
N ALA A 138 49.82 -2.15 2.97
CA ALA A 138 50.37 -0.85 2.62
C ALA A 138 49.26 0.19 2.49
N PHE A 139 49.67 1.47 2.49
CA PHE A 139 48.76 2.62 2.37
C PHE A 139 49.27 3.60 1.33
N ILE A 140 48.46 3.88 0.30
CA ILE A 140 48.75 4.87 -0.73
C ILE A 140 47.82 6.05 -0.53
N GLY A 141 48.30 7.14 0.08
CA GLY A 141 47.51 8.32 0.40
C GLY A 141 47.24 9.29 -0.76
N VAL A 142 47.75 9.02 -1.97
CA VAL A 142 47.66 9.93 -3.12
C VAL A 142 46.96 9.23 -4.28
N THR A 143 45.97 9.90 -4.87
CA THR A 143 45.27 9.45 -6.08
C THR A 143 45.85 10.14 -7.30
N THR A 144 46.25 9.37 -8.32
CA THR A 144 46.78 9.92 -9.58
C THR A 144 45.68 10.51 -10.46
N GLN A 145 46.02 11.37 -11.43
CA GLN A 145 45.04 11.92 -12.38
C GLN A 145 44.30 10.82 -13.17
N ALA A 146 45.00 9.76 -13.56
CA ALA A 146 44.37 8.63 -14.26
C ALA A 146 43.33 7.91 -13.38
N GLN A 147 43.67 7.67 -12.10
CA GLN A 147 42.74 7.08 -11.12
C GLN A 147 41.53 7.99 -10.85
N LEU A 148 41.76 9.31 -10.79
CA LEU A 148 40.69 10.29 -10.63
C LEU A 148 39.69 10.21 -11.78
N TYR A 149 40.17 10.30 -13.02
CA TYR A 149 39.29 10.24 -14.19
C TYR A 149 38.59 8.89 -14.32
N ALA A 150 39.25 7.78 -13.95
CA ALA A 150 38.64 6.45 -13.90
C ALA A 150 37.47 6.34 -12.90
N CYS A 151 37.46 7.14 -11.82
CA CYS A 151 36.38 7.15 -10.84
C CYS A 151 35.19 8.05 -11.24
N LEU A 152 35.36 8.99 -12.16
CA LEU A 152 34.27 9.93 -12.53
C LEU A 152 33.01 9.24 -13.06
N PRO A 153 33.08 8.23 -13.95
CA PRO A 153 31.88 7.55 -14.44
C PRO A 153 31.08 6.86 -13.33
N ILE A 154 31.74 6.15 -12.42
CA ILE A 154 31.06 5.48 -11.30
C ILE A 154 30.47 6.50 -10.31
N LEU A 155 31.18 7.60 -10.03
CA LEU A 155 30.71 8.66 -9.11
C LEU A 155 29.50 9.42 -9.66
N THR A 156 29.36 9.54 -10.98
CA THR A 156 28.29 10.32 -11.63
C THR A 156 27.14 9.42 -12.09
N LEU A 157 27.43 8.40 -12.89
CA LEU A 157 26.42 7.59 -13.56
C LEU A 157 25.73 6.63 -12.59
N TYR A 158 26.46 6.07 -11.62
CA TYR A 158 25.89 5.05 -10.72
C TYR A 158 24.85 5.62 -9.74
N PRO A 159 25.11 6.73 -9.00
CA PRO A 159 24.10 7.32 -8.14
C PRO A 159 22.86 7.79 -8.90
N LEU A 160 23.04 8.36 -10.10
CA LEU A 160 21.93 8.77 -10.96
C LEU A 160 21.08 7.57 -11.41
N ALA A 161 21.73 6.48 -11.86
CA ALA A 161 21.05 5.26 -12.26
C ALA A 161 20.28 4.64 -11.09
N LEU A 162 20.91 4.51 -9.92
CA LEU A 162 20.28 3.95 -8.72
C LEU A 162 19.13 4.84 -8.23
N GLY A 163 19.32 6.16 -8.21
CA GLY A 163 18.30 7.13 -7.85
C GLY A 163 17.07 7.06 -8.77
N TRP A 164 17.29 6.96 -10.08
CA TRP A 164 16.23 6.76 -11.07
C TRP A 164 15.46 5.45 -10.86
N ILE A 165 16.18 4.35 -10.59
CA ILE A 165 15.56 3.06 -10.29
C ILE A 165 14.69 3.15 -9.03
N CYS A 166 15.20 3.73 -7.94
CA CYS A 166 14.46 3.91 -6.69
C CYS A 166 13.22 4.79 -6.89
N TYR A 167 13.35 5.92 -7.60
CA TYR A 167 12.23 6.81 -7.91
C TYR A 167 11.12 6.09 -8.69
N ARG A 168 11.47 5.39 -9.77
CA ARG A 168 10.49 4.64 -10.57
C ARG A 168 9.77 3.56 -9.76
N GLN A 169 10.47 2.90 -8.85
CA GLN A 169 9.88 1.91 -7.96
C GLN A 169 8.88 2.55 -6.99
N ALA A 170 9.23 3.68 -6.39
CA ALA A 170 8.34 4.42 -5.50
C ALA A 170 7.04 4.86 -6.21
N VAL A 171 7.16 5.41 -7.43
CA VAL A 171 6.01 5.82 -8.24
C VAL A 171 5.13 4.63 -8.63
N THR A 172 5.73 3.53 -9.08
CA THR A 172 4.98 2.32 -9.48
C THR A 172 4.23 1.71 -8.31
N LEU A 173 4.87 1.64 -7.14
CA LEU A 173 4.24 1.15 -5.91
C LEU A 173 3.07 2.03 -5.49
N ALA A 174 3.24 3.36 -5.55
CA ALA A 174 2.16 4.30 -5.24
C ALA A 174 0.97 4.15 -6.19
N ARG A 175 1.21 3.92 -7.49
CA ARG A 175 0.15 3.69 -8.47
C ARG A 175 -0.62 2.39 -8.18
N HIS A 176 0.08 1.27 -7.98
CA HIS A 176 -0.59 0.01 -7.64
C HIS A 176 -1.38 0.09 -6.34
N LYS A 177 -0.87 0.82 -5.34
CA LYS A 177 -1.63 1.09 -4.11
C LYS A 177 -2.92 1.84 -4.42
N ARG A 178 -2.90 2.84 -5.29
CA ARG A 178 -4.12 3.58 -5.70
C ARG A 178 -5.09 2.70 -6.48
N GLU A 179 -4.60 1.87 -7.40
CA GLU A 179 -5.43 0.92 -8.16
C GLU A 179 -6.12 -0.08 -7.22
N LEU A 180 -5.38 -0.65 -6.26
CA LEU A 180 -5.95 -1.56 -5.25
C LEU A 180 -7.00 -0.86 -4.37
N LEU A 181 -6.76 0.39 -3.98
CA LEU A 181 -7.74 1.17 -3.23
C LEU A 181 -8.99 1.50 -4.07
N ALA A 182 -8.83 1.78 -5.36
CA ALA A 182 -9.93 2.02 -6.28
C ALA A 182 -10.77 0.76 -6.53
N LEU A 183 -10.15 -0.43 -6.51
CA LEU A 183 -10.82 -1.73 -6.60
C LEU A 183 -11.40 -2.20 -5.26
N SER A 184 -11.15 -1.49 -4.16
CA SER A 184 -11.76 -1.81 -2.88
C SER A 184 -13.28 -1.67 -2.99
N ARG A 185 -14.02 -2.69 -2.56
CA ARG A 185 -15.48 -2.63 -2.44
C ARG A 185 -15.94 -2.09 -1.08
N THR A 186 -15.00 -1.89 -0.15
CA THR A 186 -15.29 -1.48 1.22
C THR A 186 -14.75 -0.10 1.52
N ASP A 187 -15.50 0.69 2.28
CA ASP A 187 -15.04 1.95 2.87
C ASP A 187 -14.06 1.67 4.01
N SER A 188 -12.90 2.34 4.01
CA SER A 188 -11.80 2.03 4.93
C SER A 188 -12.08 2.42 6.38
N LEU A 189 -13.00 3.37 6.62
CA LEU A 189 -13.34 3.82 7.95
C LEU A 189 -14.42 2.95 8.60
N SER A 190 -15.51 2.70 7.88
CA SER A 190 -16.67 1.94 8.35
C SER A 190 -16.51 0.43 8.17
N GLY A 191 -15.71 0.00 7.19
CA GLY A 191 -15.65 -1.38 6.71
C GLY A 191 -16.92 -1.86 5.99
N LEU A 192 -17.92 -1.01 5.82
CA LEU A 192 -19.12 -1.33 5.04
C LEU A 192 -18.81 -1.25 3.54
N LEU A 193 -19.80 -1.58 2.69
CA LEU A 193 -19.67 -1.31 1.26
C LEU A 193 -19.39 0.19 1.05
N ASN A 194 -18.50 0.53 0.12
CA ASN A 194 -18.38 1.92 -0.29
C ASN A 194 -19.52 2.31 -1.24
N HIS A 195 -19.67 3.61 -1.50
CA HIS A 195 -20.67 4.18 -2.38
C HIS A 195 -20.87 3.39 -3.69
N GLY A 196 -19.78 3.12 -4.43
CA GLY A 196 -19.83 2.39 -5.69
C GLY A 196 -20.33 0.95 -5.52
N ALA A 197 -19.72 0.20 -4.60
CA ALA A 197 -20.06 -1.20 -4.39
C ALA A 197 -21.47 -1.40 -3.81
N TRP A 198 -22.01 -0.43 -3.06
CA TRP A 198 -23.39 -0.46 -2.59
C TRP A 198 -24.36 -0.15 -3.73
N LYS A 199 -24.07 0.84 -4.58
CA LYS A 199 -24.89 1.16 -5.76
C LYS A 199 -24.99 -0.01 -6.74
N ASP A 200 -23.88 -0.74 -6.94
CA ASP A 200 -23.88 -1.96 -7.75
C ASP A 200 -24.84 -3.02 -7.18
N GLN A 201 -24.91 -3.15 -5.85
CA GLN A 201 -25.83 -4.09 -5.19
C GLN A 201 -27.28 -3.62 -5.27
N LEU A 202 -27.52 -2.30 -5.22
CA LEU A 202 -28.85 -1.74 -5.41
C LEU A 202 -29.39 -2.08 -6.79
N GLU A 203 -28.58 -1.97 -7.84
CA GLU A 203 -28.98 -2.33 -9.19
C GLU A 203 -29.29 -3.84 -9.30
N ILE A 204 -28.48 -4.70 -8.70
CA ILE A 204 -28.72 -6.14 -8.66
C ILE A 204 -30.05 -6.46 -7.97
N GLU A 205 -30.31 -5.87 -6.81
CA GLU A 205 -31.55 -6.10 -6.06
C GLU A 205 -32.76 -5.52 -6.78
N PHE A 206 -32.64 -4.37 -7.43
CA PHE A 206 -33.69 -3.79 -8.26
C PHE A 206 -34.09 -4.73 -9.40
N GLN A 207 -33.11 -5.28 -10.14
CA GLN A 207 -33.39 -6.25 -11.20
C GLN A 207 -33.97 -7.57 -10.67
N ARG A 208 -33.60 -7.97 -9.45
CA ARG A 208 -34.20 -9.12 -8.76
C ARG A 208 -35.68 -8.88 -8.45
N CYS A 209 -36.03 -7.73 -7.87
CA CYS A 209 -37.40 -7.36 -7.53
C CYS A 209 -38.29 -7.22 -8.78
N ARG A 210 -37.74 -6.75 -9.91
CA ARG A 210 -38.47 -6.71 -11.19
C ARG A 210 -38.90 -8.09 -11.70
N ARG A 211 -38.21 -9.17 -11.30
CA ARG A 211 -38.47 -10.54 -11.78
C ARG A 211 -39.43 -11.32 -10.90
N GLY A 212 -39.74 -10.86 -9.69
CA GLY A 212 -40.62 -11.58 -8.78
C GLY A 212 -41.16 -10.72 -7.62
N PRO A 213 -42.33 -11.07 -7.05
CA PRO A 213 -43.07 -10.21 -6.12
C PRO A 213 -42.53 -10.19 -4.68
N SER A 214 -41.23 -10.41 -4.47
CA SER A 214 -40.61 -10.28 -3.15
C SER A 214 -40.58 -8.81 -2.72
N GLY A 215 -41.17 -8.50 -1.55
CA GLY A 215 -41.10 -7.14 -1.00
C GLY A 215 -39.65 -6.78 -0.68
N ALA A 216 -39.21 -5.58 -1.02
CA ALA A 216 -37.90 -5.07 -0.64
C ALA A 216 -38.03 -3.61 -0.22
N ALA A 217 -37.09 -3.15 0.60
CA ALA A 217 -36.98 -1.74 0.97
C ALA A 217 -35.52 -1.31 0.96
N ILE A 218 -35.31 -0.01 0.79
CA ILE A 218 -34.01 0.61 1.01
C ILE A 218 -34.15 1.71 2.05
N ALA A 219 -33.08 1.93 2.81
CA ALA A 219 -32.97 2.98 3.80
C ALA A 219 -31.80 3.90 3.46
N LEU A 220 -32.02 5.20 3.48
CA LEU A 220 -30.99 6.23 3.51
C LEU A 220 -30.94 6.79 4.93
N ILE A 221 -29.74 6.88 5.49
CA ILE A 221 -29.47 7.22 6.88
C ILE A 221 -28.49 8.38 6.89
N ASP A 222 -28.77 9.39 7.70
CA ASP A 222 -27.87 10.52 7.92
C ASP A 222 -27.66 10.73 9.40
N ILE A 223 -26.43 11.03 9.80
CA ILE A 223 -26.12 11.38 11.18
C ILE A 223 -26.47 12.85 11.40
N ASP A 224 -27.47 13.08 12.25
CA ASP A 224 -27.95 14.42 12.52
C ASP A 224 -26.83 15.29 13.11
N HIS A 225 -26.67 16.49 12.54
CA HIS A 225 -25.71 17.49 13.01
C HIS A 225 -24.25 17.02 13.03
N PHE A 226 -23.86 16.07 12.17
CA PHE A 226 -22.49 15.54 12.14
C PHE A 226 -21.40 16.60 11.99
N LYS A 227 -21.65 17.65 11.19
CA LYS A 227 -20.73 18.80 11.09
C LYS A 227 -20.49 19.46 12.44
N ILE A 228 -21.53 19.69 13.24
CA ILE A 228 -21.42 20.28 14.58
C ILE A 228 -20.62 19.37 15.51
N ILE A 229 -20.79 18.05 15.39
CA ILE A 229 -20.00 17.07 16.15
C ILE A 229 -18.51 17.22 15.81
N ASN A 230 -18.16 17.30 14.52
CA ASN A 230 -16.77 17.51 14.09
C ASN A 230 -16.22 18.85 14.56
N ASP A 231 -17.01 19.92 14.46
CA ASP A 231 -16.58 21.27 14.82
C ASP A 231 -16.39 21.41 16.35
N THR A 232 -17.15 20.68 17.15
CA THR A 232 -17.13 20.76 18.63
C THR A 232 -16.11 19.79 19.25
N TYR A 233 -16.05 18.55 18.76
CA TYR A 233 -15.25 17.47 19.37
C TYR A 233 -14.05 17.04 18.52
N GLY A 234 -13.91 17.59 17.31
CA GLY A 234 -12.85 17.26 16.36
C GLY A 234 -13.15 16.04 15.50
N HIS A 235 -12.45 15.95 14.36
CA HIS A 235 -12.63 14.90 13.36
C HIS A 235 -12.38 13.48 13.90
N VAL A 236 -11.51 13.33 14.90
CA VAL A 236 -11.24 12.02 15.52
C VAL A 236 -12.50 11.47 16.21
N THR A 237 -13.25 12.33 16.90
CA THR A 237 -14.52 11.96 17.53
C THR A 237 -15.59 11.70 16.47
N GLY A 238 -15.66 12.51 15.41
CA GLY A 238 -16.54 12.22 14.26
C GLY A 238 -16.29 10.84 13.65
N ASP A 239 -15.03 10.47 13.45
CA ASP A 239 -14.63 9.14 12.99
C ASP A 239 -15.09 8.01 13.95
N ILE A 240 -15.08 8.26 15.26
CA ILE A 240 -15.60 7.31 16.25
C ILE A 240 -17.11 7.13 16.07
N VAL A 241 -17.87 8.21 15.90
CA VAL A 241 -19.33 8.16 15.67
C VAL A 241 -19.65 7.35 14.41
N LEU A 242 -18.94 7.61 13.31
CA LEU A 242 -19.10 6.86 12.04
C LEU A 242 -18.82 5.36 12.22
N ARG A 243 -17.74 5.00 12.95
CA ARG A 243 -17.43 3.59 13.26
C ARG A 243 -18.48 2.95 14.16
N GLN A 244 -19.06 3.69 15.09
CA GLN A 244 -20.13 3.18 15.96
C GLN A 244 -21.42 2.91 15.17
N LEU A 245 -21.83 3.82 14.28
CA LEU A 245 -22.97 3.57 13.39
C LEU A 245 -22.73 2.31 12.54
N SER A 246 -21.52 2.17 12.00
CA SER A 246 -21.13 1.00 11.20
C SER A 246 -21.23 -0.31 12.00
N ARG A 247 -20.86 -0.27 13.28
CA ARG A 247 -20.99 -1.42 14.20
C ARG A 247 -22.45 -1.73 14.49
N VAL A 248 -23.26 -0.70 14.79
CA VAL A 248 -24.69 -0.85 15.03
C VAL A 248 -25.37 -1.46 13.80
N LEU A 249 -25.10 -0.99 12.58
CA LEU A 249 -25.60 -1.58 11.34
C LEU A 249 -25.25 -3.07 11.25
N ARG A 250 -23.97 -3.43 11.39
CA ARG A 250 -23.53 -4.84 11.30
C ARG A 250 -24.15 -5.76 12.35
N GLN A 251 -24.44 -5.25 13.55
CA GLN A 251 -24.99 -6.06 14.65
C GLN A 251 -26.50 -6.26 14.56
N ASN A 252 -27.20 -5.37 13.85
CA ASN A 252 -28.67 -5.35 13.81
C ASN A 252 -29.25 -5.79 12.46
N LEU A 253 -28.42 -5.86 11.42
CA LEU A 253 -28.81 -6.30 10.08
C LEU A 253 -28.58 -7.80 9.90
N ARG A 254 -29.42 -8.43 9.08
CA ARG A 254 -29.31 -9.84 8.69
C ARG A 254 -28.14 -10.03 7.74
N ALA A 255 -27.68 -11.27 7.58
CA ALA A 255 -26.61 -11.59 6.63
C ALA A 255 -26.96 -11.25 5.16
N THR A 256 -28.26 -11.20 4.84
CA THR A 256 -28.78 -10.83 3.51
C THR A 256 -28.89 -9.33 3.30
N ASP A 257 -28.91 -8.54 4.38
CA ASP A 257 -29.06 -7.10 4.30
C ASP A 257 -27.71 -6.46 3.96
N LEU A 258 -27.71 -5.44 3.11
CA LEU A 258 -26.49 -4.86 2.55
C LEU A 258 -26.34 -3.40 2.97
N ALA A 259 -25.42 -3.15 3.91
CA ALA A 259 -25.10 -1.80 4.38
C ALA A 259 -23.87 -1.22 3.66
N GLY A 260 -23.96 0.06 3.32
CA GLY A 260 -22.90 0.85 2.72
C GLY A 260 -22.77 2.24 3.34
N ARG A 261 -21.61 2.86 3.16
CA ARG A 261 -21.39 4.29 3.41
C ARG A 261 -21.48 5.03 2.08
N TYR A 262 -22.54 5.82 1.92
CA TYR A 262 -22.90 6.49 0.68
C TYR A 262 -22.07 7.75 0.44
N GLY A 263 -21.84 8.52 1.48
CA GLY A 263 -21.05 9.75 1.49
C GLY A 263 -20.71 10.15 2.92
N GLY A 264 -19.79 11.10 3.14
CA GLY A 264 -19.45 11.69 4.45
C GLY A 264 -20.05 11.01 5.69
N ASP A 265 -21.24 11.47 6.08
CA ASP A 265 -22.09 11.05 7.19
C ASP A 265 -23.34 10.26 6.78
N GLU A 266 -23.45 9.93 5.50
CA GLU A 266 -24.58 9.22 4.89
C GLU A 266 -24.31 7.73 4.76
N PHE A 267 -25.24 6.93 5.23
CA PHE A 267 -25.25 5.48 5.16
C PHE A 267 -26.48 5.00 4.44
N CYS A 268 -26.40 3.81 3.88
CA CYS A 268 -27.49 3.24 3.12
C CYS A 268 -27.59 1.74 3.36
N VAL A 269 -28.81 1.21 3.32
CA VAL A 269 -29.10 -0.21 3.59
C VAL A 269 -30.08 -0.71 2.55
N ILE A 270 -29.78 -1.87 1.97
CA ILE A 270 -30.73 -2.65 1.18
C ILE A 270 -31.29 -3.74 2.10
N LEU A 271 -32.61 -3.87 2.15
CA LEU A 271 -33.35 -4.83 2.96
C LEU A 271 -34.13 -5.76 2.02
N PRO A 272 -33.48 -6.81 1.48
CA PRO A 272 -34.14 -7.76 0.60
C PRO A 272 -35.23 -8.53 1.34
N ASP A 273 -36.30 -8.89 0.62
CA ASP A 273 -37.40 -9.71 1.15
C ASP A 273 -38.03 -9.11 2.44
N MET A 274 -38.01 -7.78 2.56
CA MET A 274 -38.54 -7.03 3.70
C MET A 274 -39.62 -6.03 3.26
N PRO A 275 -40.89 -6.19 3.67
CA PRO A 275 -41.93 -5.22 3.42
C PRO A 275 -41.73 -3.94 4.25
N LEU A 276 -42.30 -2.82 3.78
CA LEU A 276 -42.06 -1.49 4.36
C LEU A 276 -42.33 -1.42 5.87
N ASN A 277 -43.43 -2.01 6.35
CA ASN A 277 -43.78 -2.00 7.77
C ASN A 277 -42.68 -2.63 8.65
N ARG A 278 -42.14 -3.78 8.24
CA ARG A 278 -41.03 -4.44 8.92
C ARG A 278 -39.73 -3.65 8.79
N ALA A 279 -39.47 -3.06 7.64
CA ALA A 279 -38.32 -2.18 7.43
C ALA A 279 -38.36 -0.98 8.39
N THR A 280 -39.53 -0.36 8.57
CA THR A 280 -39.74 0.75 9.51
C THR A 280 -39.44 0.31 10.94
N GLU A 281 -39.98 -0.84 11.39
CA GLU A 281 -39.70 -1.37 12.73
C GLU A 281 -38.21 -1.61 12.98
N VAL A 282 -37.51 -2.24 12.02
CA VAL A 282 -36.09 -2.55 12.14
C VAL A 282 -35.24 -1.29 12.17
N MET A 283 -35.52 -0.34 11.28
CA MET A 283 -34.75 0.90 11.20
C MET A 283 -35.02 1.85 12.37
N ASP A 284 -36.23 1.86 12.92
CA ASP A 284 -36.54 2.64 14.12
C ASP A 284 -35.85 2.07 15.36
N ALA A 285 -35.85 0.74 15.51
CA ALA A 285 -35.07 0.07 16.56
C ALA A 285 -33.56 0.34 16.44
N LEU A 286 -33.03 0.41 15.20
CA LEU A 286 -31.64 0.76 14.94
C LEU A 286 -31.35 2.21 15.35
N ARG A 287 -32.22 3.15 14.99
CA ARG A 287 -32.15 4.57 15.38
C ARG A 287 -32.10 4.71 16.89
N ASP A 288 -33.00 4.05 17.62
CA ASP A 288 -33.04 4.11 19.09
C ASP A 288 -31.75 3.55 19.72
N ARG A 289 -31.24 2.42 19.21
CA ARG A 289 -29.97 1.84 19.66
C ARG A 289 -28.79 2.77 19.45
N PHE A 290 -28.72 3.45 18.31
CA PHE A 290 -27.68 4.43 18.03
C PHE A 290 -27.79 5.66 18.94
N ASN A 291 -29.01 6.18 19.10
CA ASN A 291 -29.29 7.34 19.96
C ASN A 291 -28.96 7.08 21.44
N ALA A 292 -29.06 5.82 21.88
CA ALA A 292 -28.71 5.39 23.24
C ALA A 292 -27.20 5.15 23.47
N LEU A 293 -26.35 5.28 22.45
CA LEU A 293 -24.91 5.05 22.62
C LEU A 293 -24.26 6.10 23.54
N ALA A 294 -23.49 5.62 24.50
CA ALA A 294 -22.61 6.44 25.32
C ALA A 294 -21.20 6.47 24.72
N TYR A 295 -20.62 7.67 24.59
CA TYR A 295 -19.28 7.87 24.06
C TYR A 295 -18.31 8.05 25.24
N ALA A 296 -17.48 7.03 25.51
CA ALA A 296 -16.63 7.00 26.70
C ALA A 296 -15.66 8.18 26.81
N GLN A 297 -15.17 8.70 25.68
CA GLN A 297 -14.27 9.85 25.64
C GLN A 297 -15.02 11.19 25.78
N ASP A 298 -16.30 11.22 25.39
CA ASP A 298 -17.13 12.43 25.36
C ASP A 298 -18.54 12.13 25.89
N PRO A 299 -18.74 12.01 27.23
CA PRO A 299 -20.01 11.55 27.81
C PRO A 299 -21.24 12.43 27.49
N THR A 300 -20.99 13.70 27.15
CA THR A 300 -22.02 14.69 26.76
C THR A 300 -22.44 14.56 25.29
N LEU A 301 -21.67 13.83 24.47
CA LEU A 301 -21.98 13.64 23.06
C LEU A 301 -23.30 12.87 22.92
N ARG A 302 -24.20 13.42 22.13
CA ARG A 302 -25.43 12.79 21.68
C ARG A 302 -25.46 12.87 20.16
N ALA A 303 -25.71 11.74 19.53
CA ALA A 303 -25.82 11.64 18.08
C ALA A 303 -27.11 10.86 17.77
N SER A 304 -27.89 11.37 16.83
CA SER A 304 -29.13 10.74 16.36
C SER A 304 -29.08 10.53 14.86
N LEU A 305 -30.06 9.77 14.35
CA LEU A 305 -30.16 9.48 12.91
C LEU A 305 -31.49 9.98 12.36
N SER A 306 -31.43 10.59 11.19
CA SER A 306 -32.59 10.73 10.31
C SER A 306 -32.55 9.60 9.27
N ILE A 307 -33.68 8.93 9.06
CA ILE A 307 -33.75 7.77 8.16
C ILE A 307 -34.92 7.94 7.18
N GLY A 308 -34.63 7.86 5.88
CA GLY A 308 -35.62 7.78 4.81
C GLY A 308 -35.76 6.36 4.29
N LEU A 309 -36.97 5.82 4.29
CA LEU A 309 -37.30 4.48 3.79
C LEU A 309 -38.13 4.55 2.51
N ALA A 310 -37.78 3.72 1.53
CA ALA A 310 -38.59 3.52 0.33
C ALA A 310 -38.80 2.02 0.05
N PRO A 311 -40.04 1.53 -0.06
CA PRO A 311 -40.29 0.19 -0.58
C PRO A 311 -39.99 0.15 -2.08
N TYR A 312 -39.62 -1.03 -2.58
CA TYR A 312 -39.64 -1.27 -4.01
C TYR A 312 -41.08 -1.17 -4.53
N LEU A 313 -41.27 -0.42 -5.62
CA LEU A 313 -42.55 -0.33 -6.32
C LEU A 313 -42.37 -0.72 -7.79
N PRO A 314 -43.32 -1.48 -8.39
CA PRO A 314 -43.28 -1.80 -9.81
C PRO A 314 -43.25 -0.57 -10.74
N SER A 315 -43.63 0.61 -10.24
CA SER A 315 -43.60 1.89 -10.96
C SER A 315 -42.21 2.53 -11.05
N HIS A 316 -41.22 2.05 -10.29
CA HIS A 316 -39.84 2.55 -10.40
C HIS A 316 -39.25 2.20 -11.77
N ALA A 317 -38.76 3.21 -12.47
CA ALA A 317 -38.17 3.05 -13.80
C ALA A 317 -36.80 2.37 -13.74
N ASP A 318 -36.00 2.74 -12.74
CA ASP A 318 -34.64 2.24 -12.49
C ASP A 318 -34.31 2.29 -10.99
N ALA A 319 -33.16 1.73 -10.61
CA ALA A 319 -32.66 1.78 -9.24
C ALA A 319 -32.49 3.21 -8.70
N THR A 320 -32.16 4.16 -9.59
CA THR A 320 -32.02 5.59 -9.25
C THR A 320 -33.35 6.18 -8.78
N SER A 321 -34.45 5.88 -9.46
CA SER A 321 -35.79 6.36 -9.07
C SER A 321 -36.22 5.81 -7.70
N TRP A 322 -35.87 4.55 -7.40
CA TRP A 322 -36.10 3.97 -6.08
C TRP A 322 -35.27 4.68 -5.00
N LEU A 323 -34.00 4.97 -5.29
CA LEU A 323 -33.10 5.72 -4.41
C LEU A 323 -33.60 7.14 -4.12
N ASN A 324 -34.14 7.82 -5.14
CA ASN A 324 -34.68 9.17 -4.99
C ASN A 324 -35.89 9.21 -4.04
N ASP A 325 -36.73 8.17 -4.02
CA ASP A 325 -37.82 8.08 -3.04
C ASP A 325 -37.29 7.95 -1.61
N ALA A 326 -36.19 7.20 -1.40
CA ALA A 326 -35.58 7.12 -0.08
C ALA A 326 -34.92 8.44 0.35
N ASP A 327 -34.33 9.17 -0.60
CA ASP A 327 -33.77 10.52 -0.37
C ASP A 327 -34.86 11.54 0.00
N GLN A 328 -35.98 11.53 -0.72
CA GLN A 328 -37.13 12.38 -0.42
C GLN A 328 -37.70 12.07 0.98
N ALA A 329 -37.81 10.79 1.35
CA ALA A 329 -38.20 10.38 2.69
C ALA A 329 -37.18 10.84 3.75
N LEU A 330 -35.88 10.80 3.45
CA LEU A 330 -34.83 11.28 4.36
C LEU A 330 -34.94 12.81 4.55
N TYR A 331 -35.22 13.55 3.48
CA TYR A 331 -35.48 14.98 3.55
C TYR A 331 -36.68 15.29 4.45
N GLU A 332 -37.77 14.51 4.36
CA GLU A 332 -38.92 14.62 5.27
C GLU A 332 -38.53 14.33 6.72
N ALA A 333 -37.70 13.32 6.98
CA ALA A 333 -37.19 13.04 8.33
C ALA A 333 -36.39 14.23 8.90
N LYS A 334 -35.49 14.82 8.09
CA LYS A 334 -34.68 15.97 8.48
C LYS A 334 -35.50 17.23 8.73
N SER A 335 -36.46 17.52 7.85
CA SER A 335 -37.30 18.73 7.92
C SER A 335 -38.36 18.67 9.01
N SER A 336 -38.84 17.47 9.38
CA SER A 336 -39.87 17.31 10.41
C SER A 336 -39.33 17.25 11.85
N GLY A 337 -38.03 17.46 12.04
CA GLY A 337 -37.41 17.59 13.37
C GLY A 337 -36.33 16.56 13.68
N ARG A 338 -35.85 15.80 12.68
CA ARG A 338 -34.75 14.81 12.80
C ARG A 338 -35.05 13.67 13.79
N ASN A 339 -34.05 12.84 14.07
CA ASN A 339 -34.12 11.70 14.96
C ASN A 339 -35.36 10.83 14.74
N ARG A 340 -35.61 10.41 13.49
CA ARG A 340 -36.80 9.65 13.12
C ARG A 340 -36.63 8.87 11.84
N VAL A 341 -37.57 7.95 11.63
CA VAL A 341 -37.79 7.27 10.37
C VAL A 341 -38.98 7.91 9.65
N SER A 342 -38.79 8.28 8.39
CA SER A 342 -39.85 8.67 7.47
C SER A 342 -39.89 7.69 6.31
N SER A 343 -41.06 7.48 5.73
CA SER A 343 -41.22 6.62 4.56
C SER A 343 -42.17 7.27 3.56
N LEU A 344 -41.83 7.22 2.27
CA LEU A 344 -42.76 7.60 1.23
C LEU A 344 -43.86 6.54 1.13
N GLN A 345 -44.99 6.80 1.81
CA GLN A 345 -46.22 6.08 1.53
C GLN A 345 -46.69 6.52 0.16
N GLY A 346 -46.64 5.61 -0.82
CA GLY A 346 -47.31 5.82 -2.10
C GLY A 346 -48.72 6.35 -1.82
N ALA A 347 -49.08 7.46 -2.46
CA ALA A 347 -50.28 8.26 -2.24
C ALA A 347 -51.62 7.54 -2.58
N TRP A 348 -51.68 6.21 -2.44
CA TRP A 348 -52.79 5.35 -2.83
C TRP A 348 -53.38 4.50 -1.70
N LEU A 349 -52.83 4.52 -0.47
CA LEU A 349 -53.33 3.71 0.65
C LEU A 349 -54.00 4.52 1.79
N ARG A 350 -54.22 5.83 1.62
CA ARG A 350 -54.99 6.65 2.58
C ARG A 350 -56.44 6.92 2.17
N SER A 351 -56.95 6.24 1.14
CA SER A 351 -58.31 6.44 0.63
C SER A 351 -59.05 5.13 0.31
N VAL A 352 -58.94 4.13 1.19
CA VAL A 352 -59.89 3.00 1.23
C VAL A 352 -60.55 2.97 2.59
#